data_AF-A0A3E3DX20-F1
#
_entry.id   AF-A0A3E3DX20-F1
#
_cell.length_a   1.000
_cell.length_b   1.000
_cell.length_c   1.000
_cell.angle_alpha   90.00
_cell.angle_beta   90.00
_cell.angle_gamma   90.00
#
_symmetry.space_group_name_H-M   'P 1'
#
loop_
_entity.id
_entity.type
_entity.pdbx_description
1 polymer ?
#
loop_
_entity_poly.entity_id
_entity_poly.type
_entity_poly.pdbx_seq_one_letter_code
_entity_poly.pdbx_strand_id
1 'polypeptide(L)'
;MAYEEYEQNEEILEDDDALEEEEQEELEDETLNEEEHEDVEDENPEDVSYEDTQEEEEKTFSQADVDRIINRKFGKVRRETEAEKEQYNELIHTLKSGMKFEGEDVSIGELNKKLREAFEEQDVTIPEYHRGLSKHEQEVLAKDRANEVLEGGIEDVAEEYQRLRDKDRLSYSEQIQFKTYERELAIFQAKDELEKQGKDSNVLESEDFIKFASKYKADISLSEIYSDYERYTTNPEIENKPRPAGSVRSKKQSNKIKNHYSPDEAREFTTEELLKNPKLLDAINKSSEEW
;
A
#
# COMPACT_ATOMS: atom_id res chain seq x y z
N MET A 1 70.45 -2.40 -16.11
CA MET A 1 69.10 -2.99 -16.09
C MET A 1 68.29 -2.16 -17.08
N ALA A 2 67.78 -2.81 -18.14
CA ALA A 2 67.04 -2.24 -19.27
C ALA A 2 65.81 -1.42 -18.80
N TYR A 3 65.48 -0.23 -19.35
CA TYR A 3 64.85 0.05 -20.68
C TYR A 3 63.54 -0.75 -20.82
N GLU A 4 62.33 -0.17 -20.90
CA GLU A 4 61.81 0.82 -21.88
C GLU A 4 60.54 1.55 -21.36
N GLU A 5 60.43 2.84 -21.67
CA GLU A 5 59.19 3.58 -21.90
C GLU A 5 58.57 3.15 -23.24
N TYR A 6 57.24 3.14 -23.35
CA TYR A 6 56.56 3.37 -24.62
C TYR A 6 55.41 4.35 -24.44
N GLU A 7 55.48 5.38 -25.29
CA GLU A 7 54.53 6.45 -25.53
C GLU A 7 53.25 5.97 -26.25
N GLN A 8 52.22 6.80 -26.08
CA GLN A 8 51.11 7.15 -26.99
C GLN A 8 50.84 6.30 -28.24
N ASN A 9 49.56 5.97 -28.42
CA ASN A 9 48.90 6.18 -29.70
C ASN A 9 47.52 6.84 -29.47
N GLU A 10 47.32 7.90 -30.25
CA GLU A 10 46.12 8.72 -30.44
C GLU A 10 44.98 7.95 -31.14
N GLU A 11 43.76 8.35 -30.79
CA GLU A 11 42.63 8.72 -31.68
C GLU A 11 42.29 7.80 -32.86
N ILE A 12 41.08 7.21 -32.85
CA ILE A 12 40.08 7.35 -33.92
C ILE A 12 38.67 7.29 -33.29
N LEU A 13 37.96 8.41 -33.43
CA LEU A 13 36.50 8.54 -33.42
C LEU A 13 35.91 7.79 -34.62
N GLU A 14 34.92 6.94 -34.40
CA GLU A 14 33.81 6.80 -35.34
C GLU A 14 32.51 6.83 -34.55
N ASP A 15 31.83 7.98 -34.67
CA ASP A 15 30.40 8.12 -34.48
C ASP A 15 29.69 7.07 -35.34
N ASP A 16 28.74 6.34 -34.76
CA ASP A 16 27.61 5.86 -35.53
C ASP A 16 26.34 6.11 -34.72
N ASP A 17 25.55 7.03 -35.28
CA ASP A 17 24.23 7.46 -34.84
C ASP A 17 23.32 6.24 -34.61
N ALA A 18 22.85 6.09 -33.38
CA ALA A 18 21.59 5.40 -33.11
C ALA A 18 20.76 6.28 -32.18
N LEU A 19 19.91 7.08 -32.82
CA LEU A 19 18.72 7.69 -32.26
C LEU A 19 17.98 6.69 -31.35
N GLU A 20 18.06 6.89 -30.04
CA GLU A 20 17.02 6.41 -29.13
C GLU A 20 16.30 7.64 -28.58
N GLU A 21 15.04 7.73 -28.97
CA GLU A 21 14.09 8.75 -28.57
C GLU A 21 14.11 8.90 -27.04
N GLU A 22 14.23 10.15 -26.57
CA GLU A 22 13.99 10.51 -25.18
C GLU A 22 12.53 10.23 -24.84
N GLU A 23 12.24 9.03 -24.32
CA GLU A 23 11.06 8.81 -23.51
C GLU A 23 11.46 9.01 -22.05
N GLN A 24 11.37 10.26 -21.60
CA GLN A 24 11.30 10.58 -20.18
C GLN A 24 10.00 9.98 -19.64
N GLU A 25 10.03 8.74 -19.17
CA GLU A 25 9.04 8.27 -18.20
C GLU A 25 9.30 8.99 -16.88
N GLU A 26 8.62 10.13 -16.73
CA GLU A 26 8.30 10.74 -15.47
C GLU A 26 7.64 9.65 -14.60
N LEU A 27 8.37 9.14 -13.61
CA LEU A 27 7.82 8.25 -12.60
C LEU A 27 6.82 9.04 -11.76
N GLU A 28 5.60 9.15 -12.27
CA GLU A 28 4.44 9.55 -11.48
C GLU A 28 4.27 8.53 -10.36
N ASP A 29 4.45 9.05 -9.15
CA ASP A 29 4.18 8.40 -7.88
C ASP A 29 2.69 8.00 -7.87
N GLU A 30 2.40 6.75 -8.23
CA GLU A 30 1.05 6.18 -8.17
C GLU A 30 0.70 5.88 -6.69
N THR A 31 0.73 6.92 -5.86
CA THR A 31 -0.11 6.96 -4.66
C THR A 31 -1.55 7.01 -5.14
N LEU A 32 -2.31 5.95 -4.86
CA LEU A 32 -3.76 5.91 -5.00
C LEU A 32 -4.40 7.06 -4.23
N ASN A 33 -4.52 8.21 -4.87
CA ASN A 33 -5.30 9.34 -4.42
C ASN A 33 -6.61 9.34 -5.23
N GLU A 34 -7.69 8.85 -4.62
CA GLU A 34 -9.05 9.06 -5.15
C GLU A 34 -9.40 10.54 -4.93
N GLU A 35 -8.99 11.41 -5.85
CA GLU A 35 -9.56 12.75 -5.98
C GLU A 35 -10.70 12.70 -7.00
N GLU A 36 -11.92 12.71 -6.46
CA GLU A 36 -13.15 12.97 -7.20
C GLU A 36 -13.26 14.49 -7.39
N HIS A 37 -12.81 15.00 -8.54
CA HIS A 37 -13.04 16.37 -8.97
C HIS A 37 -14.42 16.46 -9.64
N GLU A 38 -15.41 17.04 -8.95
CA GLU A 38 -16.60 17.61 -9.60
C GLU A 38 -16.33 19.09 -9.92
N ASP A 39 -16.69 19.47 -11.14
CA ASP A 39 -16.57 20.81 -11.71
C ASP A 39 -17.29 21.88 -10.87
N VAL A 40 -16.58 22.97 -10.62
CA VAL A 40 -17.06 24.20 -9.99
C VAL A 40 -17.64 25.12 -11.08
N GLU A 41 -18.95 25.34 -11.06
CA GLU A 41 -19.55 26.56 -11.62
C GLU A 41 -19.68 27.62 -10.51
N ASP A 42 -19.17 28.80 -10.83
CA ASP A 42 -18.82 29.94 -9.98
C ASP A 42 -20.00 30.91 -9.81
N GLU A 43 -20.44 31.19 -8.57
CA GLU A 43 -21.11 32.45 -8.19
C GLU A 43 -20.76 32.86 -6.75
N ASN A 44 -19.73 33.74 -6.63
CA ASN A 44 -19.51 34.89 -5.71
C ASN A 44 -19.87 34.82 -4.18
N PRO A 45 -19.04 35.41 -3.28
CA PRO A 45 -18.95 35.04 -1.87
C PRO A 45 -19.72 35.98 -0.93
N GLU A 46 -20.28 35.41 0.15
CA GLU A 46 -20.36 35.98 1.50
C GLU A 46 -21.19 35.01 2.36
N ASP A 47 -20.58 34.39 3.37
CA ASP A 47 -21.06 34.27 4.77
C ASP A 47 -20.49 33.03 5.47
N VAL A 48 -20.20 33.22 6.75
CA VAL A 48 -19.28 32.47 7.61
C VAL A 48 -19.99 31.29 8.28
N SER A 49 -19.44 30.08 8.23
CA SER A 49 -19.81 29.00 9.17
C SER A 49 -18.69 27.99 9.34
N TYR A 50 -18.39 27.70 10.61
CA TYR A 50 -17.34 26.80 11.07
C TYR A 50 -17.62 25.34 10.64
N GLU A 51 -16.56 24.66 10.22
CA GLU A 51 -16.57 23.28 9.73
C GLU A 51 -17.06 22.27 10.76
N ASP A 52 -17.98 21.44 10.27
CA ASP A 52 -18.53 20.24 10.87
C ASP A 52 -17.48 19.12 10.78
N THR A 53 -16.91 18.71 11.92
CA THR A 53 -16.13 17.46 12.01
C THR A 53 -17.06 16.28 11.76
N GLN A 54 -17.13 15.82 10.51
CA GLN A 54 -17.78 14.58 10.15
C GLN A 54 -17.03 13.41 10.82
N GLU A 55 -17.77 12.63 11.60
CA GLU A 55 -17.36 11.30 12.05
C GLU A 55 -16.99 10.47 10.81
N GLU A 56 -15.77 9.93 10.75
CA GLU A 56 -15.42 8.87 9.80
C GLU A 56 -16.32 7.66 10.10
N GLU A 57 -17.47 7.61 9.42
CA GLU A 57 -18.25 6.38 9.33
C GLU A 57 -17.34 5.32 8.69
N GLU A 58 -17.13 4.20 9.38
CA GLU A 58 -16.57 2.99 8.77
C GLU A 58 -17.38 2.74 7.48
N LYS A 59 -16.74 2.97 6.31
CA LYS A 59 -17.35 2.70 5.00
C LYS A 59 -17.67 1.21 4.93
N THR A 60 -18.87 0.85 5.35
CA THR A 60 -19.40 -0.50 5.16
C THR A 60 -19.83 -0.59 3.71
N PHE A 61 -19.00 -1.21 2.88
CA PHE A 61 -19.34 -1.41 1.47
C PHE A 61 -20.59 -2.29 1.38
N SER A 62 -21.63 -1.78 0.72
CA SER A 62 -22.77 -2.63 0.39
C SER A 62 -22.33 -3.68 -0.63
N GLN A 63 -23.02 -4.82 -0.68
CA GLN A 63 -22.76 -5.85 -1.70
C GLN A 63 -22.84 -5.25 -3.13
N ALA A 64 -23.72 -4.27 -3.34
CA ALA A 64 -23.85 -3.58 -4.61
C ALA A 64 -22.64 -2.69 -4.96
N ASP A 65 -21.95 -2.13 -3.96
CA ASP A 65 -20.73 -1.34 -4.17
C ASP A 65 -19.53 -2.25 -4.46
N VAL A 66 -19.43 -3.37 -3.76
CA VAL A 66 -18.45 -4.44 -4.06
C VAL A 66 -18.65 -4.96 -5.48
N ASP A 67 -19.88 -5.30 -5.87
CA ASP A 67 -20.20 -5.79 -7.21
C ASP A 67 -19.91 -4.73 -8.29
N ARG A 68 -20.13 -3.44 -7.99
CA ARG A 68 -19.81 -2.33 -8.90
C ARG A 68 -18.29 -2.20 -9.11
N ILE A 69 -17.51 -2.26 -8.04
CA ILE A 69 -16.03 -2.20 -8.10
C ILE A 69 -15.49 -3.41 -8.88
N ILE A 70 -16.00 -4.60 -8.59
CA ILE A 70 -15.66 -5.84 -9.30
C ILE A 70 -15.97 -5.68 -10.80
N ASN A 71 -17.20 -5.31 -11.16
CA ASN A 71 -17.60 -5.15 -12.56
C ASN A 71 -16.82 -4.06 -13.29
N ARG A 72 -16.44 -2.97 -12.61
CA ARG A 72 -15.57 -1.92 -13.18
C ARG A 72 -14.17 -2.46 -13.47
N LYS A 73 -13.56 -3.17 -12.52
CA LYS A 73 -12.22 -3.78 -12.68
C LYS A 73 -12.23 -4.87 -13.77
N PHE A 74 -13.16 -5.82 -13.71
CA PHE A 74 -13.30 -6.85 -14.74
C PHE A 74 -13.68 -6.27 -16.11
N GLY A 75 -14.49 -5.21 -16.14
CA GLY A 75 -14.88 -4.52 -17.37
C GLY A 75 -13.70 -3.83 -18.05
N LYS A 76 -12.84 -3.14 -17.29
CA LYS A 76 -11.61 -2.51 -17.80
C LYS A 76 -10.67 -3.57 -18.39
N VAL A 77 -10.34 -4.60 -17.60
CA VAL A 77 -9.49 -5.71 -18.04
C VAL A 77 -10.07 -6.37 -19.29
N ARG A 78 -11.38 -6.62 -19.34
CA ARG A 78 -12.01 -7.26 -20.50
C ARG A 78 -11.91 -6.39 -21.76
N ARG A 79 -12.12 -5.08 -21.65
CA ARG A 79 -11.99 -4.15 -22.80
C ARG A 79 -10.56 -4.07 -23.30
N GLU A 80 -9.58 -3.98 -22.39
CA GLU A 80 -8.15 -3.99 -22.73
C GLU A 80 -7.79 -5.31 -23.43
N THR A 81 -8.19 -6.44 -22.84
CA THR A 81 -7.95 -7.78 -23.42
C THR A 81 -8.62 -7.94 -24.79
N GLU A 82 -9.81 -7.37 -24.99
CA GLU A 82 -10.56 -7.45 -26.26
C GLU A 82 -9.94 -6.54 -27.33
N ALA A 83 -9.53 -5.33 -26.96
CA ALA A 83 -8.81 -4.42 -27.86
C ALA A 83 -7.45 -4.98 -28.30
N GLU A 84 -6.67 -5.54 -27.36
CA GLU A 84 -5.43 -6.25 -27.68
C GLU A 84 -5.68 -7.44 -28.61
N LYS A 85 -6.70 -8.26 -28.32
CA LYS A 85 -7.08 -9.39 -29.18
C LYS A 85 -7.46 -8.94 -30.58
N GLU A 86 -8.14 -7.80 -30.74
CA GLU A 86 -8.50 -7.27 -32.05
C GLU A 86 -7.26 -6.93 -32.86
N GLN A 87 -6.26 -6.28 -32.25
CA GLN A 87 -4.96 -5.99 -32.89
C GLN A 87 -4.26 -7.29 -33.32
N TYR A 88 -4.24 -8.31 -32.46
CA TYR A 88 -3.68 -9.61 -32.81
C TYR A 88 -4.47 -10.31 -33.92
N ASN A 89 -5.80 -10.19 -33.93
CA ASN A 89 -6.66 -10.78 -34.96
C ASN A 89 -6.41 -10.14 -36.33
N GLU A 90 -6.24 -8.81 -36.39
CA GLU A 90 -5.89 -8.09 -37.62
C GLU A 90 -4.52 -8.52 -38.14
N LEU A 91 -3.52 -8.63 -37.26
CA LEU A 91 -2.19 -9.14 -37.63
C LEU A 91 -2.27 -10.58 -38.14
N ILE A 92 -2.98 -11.46 -37.44
CA ILE A 92 -3.18 -12.86 -37.86
C ILE A 92 -3.88 -12.91 -39.22
N HIS A 93 -4.90 -12.09 -39.45
CA HIS A 93 -5.59 -12.00 -40.73
C HIS A 93 -4.63 -11.58 -41.85
N THR A 94 -3.86 -10.52 -41.63
CA THR A 94 -2.87 -10.00 -42.58
C THR A 94 -1.82 -11.06 -42.93
N LEU A 95 -1.29 -11.76 -41.93
CA LEU A 95 -0.33 -12.85 -42.12
C LEU A 95 -0.93 -14.02 -42.89
N LYS A 96 -2.18 -14.41 -42.59
CA LYS A 96 -2.90 -15.46 -43.32
C LYS A 96 -3.12 -15.07 -44.79
N SER A 97 -3.59 -13.86 -45.06
CA SER A 97 -3.79 -13.36 -46.42
C SER A 97 -2.47 -13.25 -47.21
N GLY A 98 -1.41 -12.72 -46.59
CA GLY A 98 -0.09 -12.60 -47.22
C GLY A 98 0.50 -13.95 -47.63
N MET A 99 0.30 -14.98 -46.80
CA MET A 99 0.73 -16.35 -47.05
C MET A 99 -0.27 -17.16 -47.90
N LYS A 100 -1.39 -16.55 -48.33
CA LYS A 100 -2.46 -17.18 -49.11
C LYS A 100 -3.13 -18.38 -48.42
N PHE A 101 -3.23 -18.37 -47.09
CA PHE A 101 -4.01 -19.34 -46.31
C PHE A 101 -5.50 -18.96 -46.20
N GLU A 102 -6.01 -18.13 -47.12
CA GLU A 102 -7.38 -17.65 -47.11
C GLU A 102 -8.37 -18.83 -47.18
N GLY A 103 -9.25 -18.95 -46.19
CA GLY A 103 -10.27 -20.00 -46.12
C GLY A 103 -9.84 -21.30 -45.43
N GLU A 104 -8.60 -21.42 -44.96
CA GLU A 104 -8.16 -22.53 -44.11
C GLU A 104 -8.29 -22.16 -42.62
N ASP A 105 -8.86 -23.06 -41.82
CA ASP A 105 -8.87 -22.94 -40.36
C ASP A 105 -7.51 -23.35 -39.79
N VAL A 106 -6.50 -22.52 -40.07
CA VAL A 106 -5.12 -22.72 -39.60
C VAL A 106 -5.01 -22.18 -38.18
N SER A 107 -4.55 -23.02 -37.26
CA SER A 107 -4.27 -22.61 -35.89
C SER A 107 -3.07 -21.65 -35.82
N ILE A 108 -2.98 -20.83 -34.77
CA ILE A 108 -1.86 -19.88 -34.58
C ILE A 108 -0.51 -20.62 -34.56
N GLY A 109 -0.45 -21.80 -33.94
CA GLY A 109 0.76 -22.62 -33.89
C GLY A 109 1.21 -23.11 -35.26
N GLU A 110 0.28 -23.57 -36.09
CA GLU A 110 0.57 -23.99 -37.46
C GLU A 110 0.96 -22.82 -38.36
N LEU A 111 0.29 -21.66 -38.21
CA LEU A 111 0.66 -20.44 -38.92
C LEU A 111 2.10 -20.01 -38.59
N ASN A 112 2.47 -20.00 -37.30
CA ASN A 112 3.81 -19.65 -36.85
C ASN A 112 4.87 -20.64 -37.39
N LYS A 113 4.56 -21.95 -37.41
CA LYS A 113 5.44 -22.96 -38.00
C LYS A 113 5.66 -22.72 -39.50
N LYS A 114 4.59 -22.52 -40.29
CA LYS A 114 4.70 -22.27 -41.74
C LYS A 114 5.43 -20.95 -42.03
N LEU A 115 5.24 -19.92 -41.21
CA LEU A 115 5.99 -18.66 -41.32
C LEU A 115 7.49 -18.89 -41.09
N ARG A 116 7.87 -19.61 -40.04
CA ARG A 116 9.27 -19.95 -39.77
C ARG A 116 9.91 -20.72 -40.93
N GLU A 117 9.22 -21.74 -41.45
CA GLU A 117 9.68 -22.51 -42.62
C GLU A 117 9.89 -21.61 -43.85
N ALA A 118 8.95 -20.70 -44.14
CA ALA A 118 9.06 -19.78 -45.27
C ALA A 118 10.22 -18.78 -45.15
N PHE A 119 10.55 -18.34 -43.93
CA PHE A 119 11.72 -17.49 -43.69
C PHE A 119 13.04 -18.28 -43.75
N GLU A 120 13.06 -19.52 -43.26
CA GLU A 120 14.21 -20.42 -43.38
C GLU A 120 14.53 -20.72 -44.85
N GLU A 121 13.52 -20.89 -45.72
CA GLU A 121 13.70 -21.02 -47.18
C GLU A 121 14.36 -19.79 -47.83
N GLN A 122 14.29 -18.62 -47.19
CA GLN A 122 14.94 -17.38 -47.61
C GLN A 122 16.29 -17.16 -46.92
N ASP A 123 16.86 -18.20 -46.30
CA ASP A 123 18.08 -18.14 -45.48
C ASP A 123 17.97 -17.18 -44.27
N VAL A 124 16.75 -16.93 -43.77
CA VAL A 124 16.48 -16.12 -42.58
C VAL A 124 16.16 -17.03 -41.38
N THR A 125 17.06 -17.09 -40.40
CA THR A 125 16.84 -17.87 -39.17
C THR A 125 16.14 -17.04 -38.10
N ILE A 126 14.95 -17.47 -37.67
CA ILE A 126 14.19 -16.80 -36.60
C ILE A 126 14.54 -17.45 -35.24
N PRO A 127 15.04 -16.67 -34.25
CA PRO A 127 15.30 -17.18 -32.91
C PRO A 127 14.07 -17.84 -32.26
N GLU A 128 14.30 -18.79 -31.36
CA GLU A 128 13.21 -19.29 -30.52
C GLU A 128 12.69 -18.16 -29.61
N TYR A 129 11.36 -18.00 -29.59
CA TYR A 129 10.74 -17.09 -28.65
C TYR A 129 10.70 -17.75 -27.29
N HIS A 130 11.36 -17.14 -26.31
CA HIS A 130 11.18 -17.47 -24.92
C HIS A 130 10.38 -16.34 -24.28
N ARG A 131 9.27 -16.67 -23.61
CA ARG A 131 8.57 -15.68 -22.82
C ARG A 131 9.51 -15.18 -21.72
N GLY A 132 9.57 -13.86 -21.54
CA GLY A 132 10.17 -13.30 -20.34
C GLY A 132 9.42 -13.77 -19.09
N LEU A 133 10.07 -13.69 -17.93
CA LEU A 133 9.40 -13.92 -16.65
C LEU A 133 8.34 -12.84 -16.45
N SER A 134 7.14 -13.26 -16.09
CA SER A 134 6.09 -12.34 -15.61
C SER A 134 6.53 -11.62 -14.34
N LYS A 135 5.92 -10.46 -14.06
CA LYS A 135 6.18 -9.68 -12.84
C LYS A 135 6.07 -10.53 -11.56
N HIS A 136 5.07 -11.42 -11.51
CA HIS A 136 4.88 -12.34 -10.40
C HIS A 136 5.99 -13.39 -10.28
N GLU A 137 6.43 -13.99 -11.39
CA GLU A 137 7.56 -14.93 -11.38
C GLU A 137 8.85 -14.22 -10.95
N GLN A 138 9.07 -12.99 -11.41
CA GLN A 138 10.22 -12.17 -10.98
C GLN A 138 10.18 -11.85 -9.48
N GLU A 139 9.00 -11.58 -8.91
CA GLU A 139 8.82 -11.35 -7.48
C GLU A 139 9.14 -12.59 -6.64
N VAL A 140 8.62 -13.74 -7.04
CA VAL A 140 8.84 -14.99 -6.30
C VAL A 140 10.33 -15.33 -6.28
N LEU A 141 10.99 -15.27 -7.44
CA LEU A 141 12.43 -15.53 -7.54
C LEU A 141 13.27 -14.50 -6.78
N ALA A 142 12.88 -13.23 -6.81
CA ALA A 142 13.58 -12.18 -6.06
C ALA A 142 13.47 -12.39 -4.54
N LYS A 143 12.29 -12.77 -4.05
CA LYS A 143 12.08 -13.06 -2.62
C LYS A 143 12.87 -14.28 -2.17
N ASP A 144 12.87 -15.33 -2.98
CA ASP A 144 13.62 -16.55 -2.70
C ASP A 144 15.12 -16.25 -2.58
N ARG A 145 15.67 -15.51 -3.56
CA ARG A 145 17.06 -15.06 -3.55
C ARG A 145 17.38 -14.13 -2.38
N ALA A 146 16.45 -13.26 -2.00
CA ALA A 146 16.62 -12.42 -0.82
C ALA A 146 16.72 -13.26 0.46
N ASN A 147 15.89 -14.31 0.57
CA ASN A 147 15.94 -15.21 1.72
C ASN A 147 17.26 -15.98 1.80
N GLU A 148 17.84 -16.41 0.68
CA GLU A 148 19.17 -17.05 0.68
C GLU A 148 20.24 -16.14 1.31
N VAL A 149 20.21 -14.84 1.01
CA VAL A 149 21.16 -13.86 1.60
C VAL A 149 20.83 -13.60 3.08
N LEU A 150 19.54 -13.50 3.44
CA LEU A 150 19.11 -13.36 4.83
C LEU A 150 19.57 -14.54 5.71
N GLU A 151 19.53 -15.76 5.17
CA GLU A 151 20.01 -16.97 5.86
C GLU A 151 21.53 -16.96 6.10
N GLY A 152 22.29 -16.23 5.28
CA GLY A 152 23.73 -16.01 5.47
C GLY A 152 24.08 -15.13 6.67
N GLY A 153 23.12 -14.31 7.13
CA GLY A 153 23.25 -13.45 8.30
C GLY A 153 23.48 -11.98 7.94
N ILE A 154 23.53 -11.12 8.96
CA ILE A 154 23.46 -9.66 8.76
C ILE A 154 24.66 -9.06 8.01
N GLU A 155 25.83 -9.72 8.07
CA GLU A 155 27.03 -9.30 7.33
C GLU A 155 26.84 -9.47 5.82
N ASP A 156 26.34 -10.63 5.39
CA ASP A 156 26.03 -10.92 3.98
C ASP A 156 24.93 -9.98 3.46
N VAL A 157 23.91 -9.72 4.29
CA VAL A 157 22.84 -8.75 3.96
C VAL A 157 23.40 -7.34 3.79
N ALA A 158 24.32 -6.91 4.65
CA ALA A 158 24.94 -5.60 4.54
C ALA A 158 25.82 -5.47 3.30
N GLU A 159 26.59 -6.51 2.95
CA GLU A 159 27.40 -6.55 1.74
C GLU A 159 26.54 -6.45 0.48
N GLU A 160 25.52 -7.30 0.37
CA GLU A 160 24.61 -7.28 -0.79
C GLU A 160 23.80 -5.99 -0.87
N TYR A 161 23.38 -5.41 0.26
CA TYR A 161 22.74 -4.10 0.28
C TYR A 161 23.65 -3.01 -0.30
N GLN A 162 24.93 -2.95 0.08
CA GLN A 162 25.86 -1.95 -0.49
C GLN A 162 26.11 -2.21 -1.98
N ARG A 163 26.30 -3.48 -2.37
CA ARG A 163 26.46 -3.85 -3.79
C ARG A 163 25.29 -3.36 -4.65
N LEU A 164 24.06 -3.50 -4.16
CA LEU A 164 22.87 -3.01 -4.85
C LEU A 164 22.75 -1.48 -4.78
N ARG A 165 23.11 -0.86 -3.65
CA ARG A 165 23.09 0.59 -3.48
C ARG A 165 24.01 1.32 -4.46
N ASP A 166 25.19 0.76 -4.70
CA ASP A 166 26.22 1.34 -5.56
C ASP A 166 25.94 1.13 -7.06
N LYS A 167 24.86 0.44 -7.42
CA LYS A 167 24.48 0.17 -8.80
C LYS A 167 23.63 1.30 -9.36
N ASP A 168 23.99 1.80 -10.55
CA ASP A 168 23.29 2.92 -11.21
C ASP A 168 21.80 2.66 -11.46
N ARG A 169 21.45 1.42 -11.86
CA ARG A 169 20.06 1.02 -12.12
C ARG A 169 19.79 -0.40 -11.63
N LEU A 170 18.77 -0.53 -10.80
CA LEU A 170 18.28 -1.82 -10.29
C LEU A 170 17.18 -2.37 -11.19
N SER A 171 17.30 -3.65 -11.57
CA SER A 171 16.19 -4.39 -12.18
C SER A 171 15.04 -4.55 -11.19
N TYR A 172 13.84 -4.88 -11.69
CA TYR A 172 12.66 -5.08 -10.83
C TYR A 172 12.90 -6.10 -9.70
N SER A 173 13.51 -7.24 -10.02
CA SER A 173 13.89 -8.24 -9.01
C SER A 173 14.94 -7.74 -8.01
N GLU A 174 15.89 -6.91 -8.43
CA GLU A 174 16.90 -6.34 -7.54
C GLU A 174 16.31 -5.25 -6.64
N GLN A 175 15.32 -4.49 -7.10
CA GLN A 175 14.61 -3.52 -6.26
C GLN A 175 13.89 -4.20 -5.10
N ILE A 176 13.30 -5.38 -5.35
CA ILE A 176 12.65 -6.19 -4.32
C ILE A 176 13.67 -6.67 -3.29
N GLN A 177 14.81 -7.20 -3.75
CA GLN A 177 15.92 -7.62 -2.87
C GLN A 177 16.44 -6.43 -2.05
N PHE A 178 16.69 -5.29 -2.70
CA PHE A 178 17.18 -4.07 -2.07
C PHE A 178 16.27 -3.62 -0.92
N LYS A 179 14.96 -3.50 -1.16
CA LYS A 179 13.97 -3.15 -0.13
C LYS A 179 13.91 -4.18 1.00
N THR A 180 14.10 -5.45 0.67
CA THR A 180 14.11 -6.53 1.67
C THR A 180 15.31 -6.40 2.60
N TYR A 181 16.50 -6.18 2.05
CA TYR A 181 17.73 -5.99 2.82
C TYR A 181 17.72 -4.70 3.63
N GLU A 182 17.23 -3.60 3.04
CA GLU A 182 17.06 -2.32 3.72
C GLU A 182 16.24 -2.47 5.00
N ARG A 183 15.09 -3.14 4.88
CA ARG A 183 14.20 -3.40 6.00
C ARG A 183 14.87 -4.26 7.08
N GLU A 184 15.56 -5.32 6.68
CA GLU A 184 16.24 -6.21 7.63
C GLU A 184 17.33 -5.47 8.40
N LEU A 185 18.15 -4.66 7.71
CA LEU A 185 19.20 -3.86 8.33
C LEU A 185 18.62 -2.83 9.30
N ALA A 186 17.50 -2.17 8.94
CA ALA A 186 16.82 -1.24 9.83
C ALA A 186 16.28 -1.94 11.09
N ILE A 187 15.69 -3.13 10.95
CA ILE A 187 15.22 -3.93 12.10
C ILE A 187 16.40 -4.32 12.98
N PHE A 188 17.50 -4.81 12.40
CA PHE A 188 18.69 -5.20 13.14
C PHE A 188 19.28 -4.02 13.95
N GLN A 189 19.43 -2.85 13.31
CA GLN A 189 19.92 -1.64 13.98
C GLN A 189 19.01 -1.24 15.14
N ALA A 190 17.69 -1.26 14.92
CA ALA A 190 16.73 -0.92 15.96
C ALA A 190 16.75 -1.91 17.13
N LYS A 191 16.88 -3.23 16.87
CA LYS A 191 17.04 -4.24 17.92
C LYS A 191 18.28 -3.98 18.77
N ASP A 192 19.42 -3.77 18.12
CA ASP A 192 20.69 -3.48 18.80
C ASP A 192 20.62 -2.19 19.65
N GLU A 193 19.95 -1.14 19.14
CA GLU A 193 19.71 0.09 19.89
C GLU A 193 18.80 -0.10 21.11
N LEU A 194 17.71 -0.85 20.97
CA LEU A 194 16.79 -1.15 22.07
C LEU A 194 17.46 -2.01 23.14
N GLU A 195 18.24 -3.02 22.74
CA GLU A 195 18.97 -3.89 23.66
C GLU A 195 20.03 -3.11 24.44
N LYS A 196 20.75 -2.18 23.79
CA LYS A 196 21.68 -1.25 24.46
C LYS A 196 20.98 -0.35 25.48
N GLN A 197 19.71 -0.03 25.25
CA GLN A 197 18.88 0.73 26.18
C GLN A 197 18.21 -0.14 27.26
N GLY A 198 18.39 -1.46 27.22
CA GLY A 198 17.75 -2.41 28.14
C GLY A 198 16.25 -2.58 27.91
N LYS A 199 15.78 -2.30 26.69
CA LYS A 199 14.38 -2.42 26.27
C LYS A 199 14.13 -3.76 25.57
N ASP A 200 12.87 -4.19 25.51
CA ASP A 200 12.50 -5.43 24.82
C ASP A 200 12.47 -5.23 23.31
N SER A 201 13.41 -5.90 22.61
CA SER A 201 13.58 -5.84 21.16
C SER A 201 12.57 -6.70 20.39
N ASN A 202 11.92 -7.68 21.04
CA ASN A 202 10.95 -8.58 20.39
C ASN A 202 9.68 -7.86 19.93
N VAL A 203 9.36 -6.71 20.53
CA VAL A 203 8.20 -5.88 20.16
C VAL A 203 8.27 -5.43 18.71
N LEU A 204 9.48 -5.26 18.15
CA LEU A 204 9.68 -4.83 16.76
C LEU A 204 9.11 -5.82 15.73
N GLU A 205 8.95 -7.09 16.10
CA GLU A 205 8.37 -8.14 15.25
C GLU A 205 6.86 -8.34 15.49
N SER A 206 6.28 -7.67 16.48
CA SER A 206 4.87 -7.84 16.82
C SER A 206 3.96 -7.20 15.77
N GLU A 207 2.85 -7.86 15.44
CA GLU A 207 1.88 -7.31 14.48
C GLU A 207 1.34 -5.94 14.90
N ASP A 208 1.18 -5.71 16.21
CA ASP A 208 0.66 -4.45 16.75
C ASP A 208 1.65 -3.30 16.53
N PHE A 209 2.95 -3.55 16.77
CA PHE A 209 3.99 -2.58 16.48
C PHE A 209 4.11 -2.34 14.97
N ILE A 210 4.08 -3.39 14.14
CA ILE A 210 4.16 -3.26 12.68
C ILE A 210 3.00 -2.39 12.14
N LYS A 211 1.77 -2.61 12.62
CA LYS A 211 0.59 -1.79 12.27
C LYS A 211 0.69 -0.35 12.80
N PHE A 212 1.37 -0.15 13.92
CA PHE A 212 1.61 1.19 14.45
C PHE A 212 2.66 1.93 13.61
N ALA A 213 3.77 1.25 13.32
CA ALA A 213 4.89 1.77 12.54
C ALA A 213 4.49 2.10 11.09
N SER A 214 3.53 1.38 10.50
CA SER A 214 3.05 1.66 9.14
C SER A 214 2.39 3.03 8.96
N LYS A 215 2.09 3.74 10.06
CA LYS A 215 1.53 5.11 10.02
C LYS A 215 2.61 6.18 9.89
N TYR A 216 3.86 5.82 10.13
CA TYR A 216 4.99 6.73 10.06
C TYR A 216 5.52 6.81 8.63
N LYS A 217 6.14 7.94 8.33
CA LYS A 217 6.89 8.11 7.08
C LYS A 217 8.18 7.29 7.14
N ALA A 218 8.70 6.92 5.97
CA ALA A 218 9.87 6.04 5.83
C ALA A 218 11.18 6.66 6.33
N ASP A 219 11.24 7.98 6.55
CA ASP A 219 12.40 8.70 7.06
C ASP A 219 12.57 8.61 8.58
N ILE A 220 11.57 8.09 9.30
CA ILE A 220 11.57 7.99 10.75
C ILE A 220 12.14 6.64 11.18
N SER A 221 13.11 6.66 12.10
CA SER A 221 13.78 5.44 12.56
C SER A 221 12.87 4.55 13.41
N LEU A 222 13.02 3.22 13.29
CA LEU A 222 12.22 2.27 14.07
C LEU A 222 12.39 2.43 15.58
N SER A 223 13.56 2.88 16.06
CA SER A 223 13.82 3.18 17.48
C SER A 223 13.01 4.38 17.99
N GLU A 224 12.81 5.38 17.14
CA GLU A 224 11.97 6.54 17.46
C GLU A 224 10.49 6.13 17.48
N ILE A 225 10.05 5.39 16.47
CA ILE A 225 8.69 4.83 16.41
C ILE A 225 8.40 3.94 17.63
N TYR A 226 9.36 3.12 18.05
CA TYR A 226 9.25 2.32 19.27
C TYR A 226 9.03 3.20 20.50
N SER A 227 9.76 4.31 20.62
CA SER A 227 9.63 5.20 21.77
C SER A 227 8.24 5.82 21.85
N ASP A 228 7.62 6.12 20.71
CA ASP A 228 6.23 6.58 20.65
C ASP A 228 5.24 5.45 20.94
N TYR A 229 5.48 4.25 20.43
CA TYR A 229 4.66 3.07 20.71
C TYR A 229 4.66 2.73 22.21
N GLU A 230 5.83 2.77 22.85
CA GLU A 230 5.99 2.56 24.30
C GLU A 230 5.21 3.61 25.10
N ARG A 231 5.25 4.89 24.69
CA ARG A 231 4.44 5.95 25.31
C ARG A 231 2.94 5.71 25.13
N TYR A 232 2.53 5.26 23.95
CA TYR A 232 1.13 4.99 23.65
C TYR A 232 0.58 3.82 24.48
N THR A 233 1.37 2.77 24.65
CA THR A 233 0.97 1.52 25.32
C THR A 233 1.14 1.57 26.85
N THR A 234 2.14 2.30 27.34
CA THR A 234 2.46 2.38 28.78
C THR A 234 1.70 3.50 29.48
N ASN A 235 1.09 4.44 28.75
CA ASN A 235 0.36 5.54 29.35
C ASN A 235 -1.16 5.24 29.46
N PRO A 236 -1.68 4.87 30.65
CA PRO A 236 -3.10 4.60 30.85
C PRO A 236 -3.99 5.86 30.68
N GLU A 237 -3.40 7.06 30.54
CA GLU A 237 -4.15 8.29 30.30
C GLU A 237 -4.73 8.41 28.89
N ILE A 238 -4.28 7.60 27.91
CA ILE A 238 -4.87 7.64 26.56
C ILE A 238 -6.23 6.93 26.54
N GLU A 239 -6.42 5.86 27.32
CA GLU A 239 -7.74 5.27 27.57
C GLU A 239 -8.60 6.13 28.53
N ASN A 240 -7.95 6.95 29.38
CA ASN A 240 -8.61 7.87 30.32
C ASN A 240 -8.59 9.33 29.87
N LYS A 241 -8.49 9.62 28.56
CA LYS A 241 -8.79 10.97 28.08
C LYS A 241 -10.25 11.27 28.46
N PRO A 242 -10.53 12.34 29.23
CA PRO A 242 -11.91 12.72 29.46
C PRO A 242 -12.54 12.94 28.08
N ARG A 243 -13.68 12.27 27.84
CA ARG A 243 -14.46 12.51 26.61
C ARG A 243 -14.63 14.02 26.48
N PRO A 244 -14.51 14.58 25.26
CA PRO A 244 -14.68 16.02 25.06
C PRO A 244 -15.98 16.47 25.74
N ALA A 245 -15.92 17.60 26.45
CA ALA A 245 -16.97 18.09 27.35
C ALA A 245 -18.36 18.29 26.68
N GLY A 246 -18.50 18.04 25.38
CA GLY A 246 -19.74 18.06 24.62
C GLY A 246 -20.44 16.70 24.40
N SER A 247 -19.84 15.55 24.73
CA SER A 247 -20.48 14.24 24.49
C SER A 247 -21.24 13.72 25.73
N VAL A 248 -22.27 14.46 26.13
CA VAL A 248 -23.31 13.95 27.04
C VAL A 248 -24.49 13.50 26.17
N ARG A 249 -24.36 12.36 25.49
CA ARG A 249 -25.55 11.65 25.03
C ARG A 249 -26.24 11.10 26.27
N SER A 250 -27.31 11.77 26.71
CA SER A 250 -28.17 11.26 27.77
C SER A 250 -28.72 9.90 27.35
N LYS A 251 -28.14 8.84 27.93
CA LYS A 251 -28.75 7.52 27.90
C LYS A 251 -30.03 7.66 28.71
N LYS A 252 -31.17 7.89 28.05
CA LYS A 252 -32.51 7.85 28.66
C LYS A 252 -32.53 6.73 29.68
N GLN A 253 -32.76 7.09 30.94
CA GLN A 253 -32.58 6.20 32.09
C GLN A 253 -33.25 4.85 31.86
N SER A 254 -32.49 3.78 32.07
CA SER A 254 -33.06 2.48 32.39
C SER A 254 -34.02 2.64 33.58
N ASN A 255 -35.17 1.97 33.57
CA ASN A 255 -36.21 1.92 34.62
C ASN A 255 -35.74 1.38 36.00
N LYS A 256 -34.49 1.63 36.40
CA LYS A 256 -33.92 1.25 37.69
C LYS A 256 -33.85 2.50 38.58
N ILE A 257 -34.44 2.39 39.76
CA ILE A 257 -34.34 3.40 40.82
C ILE A 257 -32.85 3.58 41.13
N LYS A 258 -32.34 4.81 41.00
CA LYS A 258 -30.95 5.14 41.35
C LYS A 258 -30.81 5.18 42.87
N ASN A 259 -29.61 4.93 43.37
CA ASN A 259 -29.32 5.04 44.80
C ASN A 259 -29.14 6.50 45.25
N HIS A 260 -28.72 7.37 44.33
CA HIS A 260 -28.52 8.81 44.57
C HIS A 260 -29.12 9.59 43.40
N TYR A 261 -29.84 10.66 43.73
CA TYR A 261 -30.39 11.61 42.77
C TYR A 261 -29.61 12.93 42.85
N SER A 262 -29.84 13.88 41.95
CA SER A 262 -29.39 15.27 42.14
C SER A 262 -30.60 16.16 42.47
N PRO A 263 -30.40 17.40 42.98
CA PRO A 263 -31.50 18.33 43.23
C PRO A 263 -32.38 18.57 42.00
N ASP A 264 -31.78 18.60 40.81
CA ASP A 264 -32.49 18.80 39.55
C ASP A 264 -33.26 17.54 39.14
N GLU A 265 -32.64 16.35 39.26
CA GLU A 265 -33.31 15.07 38.95
C GLU A 265 -34.49 14.79 39.91
N ALA A 266 -34.39 15.18 41.19
CA ALA A 266 -35.46 14.99 42.14
C ALA A 266 -36.69 15.87 41.87
N ARG A 267 -36.49 17.04 41.24
CA ARG A 267 -37.57 17.98 40.88
C ARG A 267 -38.33 17.57 39.63
N GLU A 268 -37.76 16.70 38.81
CA GLU A 268 -38.40 16.17 37.61
C GLU A 268 -39.51 15.16 37.92
N PHE A 269 -39.49 14.53 39.11
CA PHE A 269 -40.52 13.57 39.51
C PHE A 269 -41.80 14.26 39.98
N THR A 270 -42.93 13.78 39.48
CA THR A 270 -44.23 14.27 39.93
C THR A 270 -44.62 13.68 41.28
N THR A 271 -45.41 14.41 42.07
CA THR A 271 -45.90 13.95 43.38
C THR A 271 -46.67 12.63 43.30
N GLU A 272 -47.36 12.37 42.19
CA GLU A 272 -48.07 11.11 41.96
C GLU A 272 -47.12 9.91 41.74
N GLU A 273 -45.98 10.13 41.09
CA GLU A 273 -44.97 9.08 40.84
C GLU A 273 -44.22 8.71 42.13
N LEU A 274 -43.95 9.70 42.98
CA LEU A 274 -43.34 9.51 44.29
C LEU A 274 -44.27 8.75 45.25
N LEU A 275 -45.57 9.01 45.19
CA LEU A 275 -46.57 8.29 45.99
C LEU A 275 -46.78 6.85 45.52
N LYS A 276 -46.69 6.58 44.20
CA LYS A 276 -46.80 5.23 43.64
C LYS A 276 -45.56 4.37 43.95
N ASN A 277 -44.39 4.99 44.12
CA ASN A 277 -43.13 4.29 44.36
C ASN A 277 -42.48 4.71 45.70
N PRO A 278 -42.86 4.08 46.82
CA PRO A 278 -42.31 4.44 48.14
C PRO A 278 -40.79 4.27 48.25
N LYS A 279 -40.20 3.38 47.44
CA LYS A 279 -38.73 3.19 47.37
C LYS A 279 -37.99 4.33 46.65
N LEU A 280 -38.64 4.97 45.68
CA LEU A 280 -38.09 6.12 44.97
C LEU A 280 -38.06 7.34 45.88
N LEU A 281 -39.15 7.55 46.64
CA LEU A 281 -39.25 8.62 47.64
C LEU A 281 -38.20 8.45 48.76
N ASP A 282 -37.95 7.23 49.24
CA ASP A 282 -36.90 6.97 50.24
C ASP A 282 -35.49 7.27 49.70
N ALA A 283 -35.21 6.92 48.44
CA ALA A 283 -33.92 7.22 47.79
C ALA A 283 -33.72 8.73 47.57
N ILE A 284 -34.76 9.45 47.18
CA ILE A 284 -34.70 10.91 47.01
C ILE A 284 -34.55 11.61 48.37
N ASN A 285 -35.27 11.18 49.41
CA ASN A 285 -35.13 11.77 50.75
C ASN A 285 -33.72 11.57 51.32
N LYS A 286 -33.15 10.37 51.20
CA LYS A 286 -31.76 10.11 51.59
C LYS A 286 -30.77 10.99 50.82
N SER A 287 -31.00 11.17 49.52
CA SER A 287 -30.15 12.06 48.73
C SER A 287 -30.31 13.52 49.16
N SER A 288 -31.52 13.95 49.54
CA SER A 288 -31.79 15.32 50.02
C SER A 288 -31.17 15.65 51.38
N GLU A 289 -30.81 14.64 52.18
CA GLU A 289 -30.06 14.85 53.42
C GLU A 289 -28.56 15.10 53.17
N GLU A 290 -28.05 14.74 51.98
CA GLU A 290 -26.65 14.89 51.59
C GLU A 290 -26.36 16.17 50.79
N TRP A 291 -27.39 16.91 50.37
CA TRP A 291 -27.28 18.19 49.65
C TRP A 291 -27.48 19.39 50.58
#